data_AF-A0A1B8Q8Z8-F1
#
_entry.id   AF-A0A1B8Q8Z8-F1
#
_cell.length_a   1.000
_cell.length_b   1.000
_cell.length_c   1.000
_cell.angle_alpha   90.00
_cell.angle_beta   90.00
_cell.angle_gamma   90.00
#
_symmetry.space_group_name_H-M   'P 1'
#
loop_
_entity.id
_entity.type
_entity.pdbx_description
1 polymer ?
#
loop_
_entity_poly.entity_id
_entity_poly.type
_entity_poly.pdbx_seq_one_letter_code
_entity_poly.pdbx_strand_id
1 'polypeptide(L)'
;MSDFEGLGEHDNVNNPAHYTAGAIECIDAIRAALTEEEFRGFCKGNIIKYVWRERLKGGDESIEKATWYGKQIIEGVHDVCA
;
A
#
# COMPACT_ATOMS: atom_id res chain seq x y z
N MET A 1 4.48 -14.35 47.35
CA MET A 1 4.77 -13.05 46.72
C MET A 1 5.75 -13.35 45.60
N SER A 2 5.18 -13.76 44.46
CA SER A 2 5.08 -12.97 43.20
C SER A 2 6.20 -13.41 42.25
N ASP A 3 6.07 -14.57 41.61
CA ASP A 3 5.34 -14.83 40.34
C ASP A 3 5.97 -14.12 39.14
N PHE A 4 6.79 -14.91 38.42
CA PHE A 4 6.81 -15.05 36.96
C PHE A 4 6.58 -13.78 36.13
N GLU A 5 7.66 -13.06 35.80
CA GLU A 5 7.62 -12.09 34.70
C GLU A 5 7.67 -12.84 33.36
N GLY A 6 6.53 -12.84 32.66
CA GLY A 6 6.33 -13.53 31.39
C GLY A 6 7.09 -12.88 30.22
N LEU A 7 7.67 -13.74 29.38
CA LEU A 7 8.09 -13.41 28.02
C LEU A 7 6.85 -13.17 27.15
N GLY A 8 6.49 -11.91 26.92
CA GLY A 8 5.38 -11.52 26.04
C GLY A 8 5.77 -11.50 24.57
N GLU A 9 5.37 -12.56 23.87
CA GLU A 9 5.15 -12.75 22.42
C GLU A 9 5.73 -11.73 21.42
N HIS A 10 6.57 -12.23 20.51
CA HIS A 10 6.81 -11.61 19.20
C HIS A 10 5.50 -11.60 18.40
N ASP A 11 4.81 -10.46 18.40
CA ASP A 11 3.65 -10.23 17.56
C ASP A 11 4.09 -10.04 16.10
N ASN A 12 3.98 -11.08 15.28
CA ASN A 12 4.31 -11.02 13.86
C ASN A 12 3.28 -10.25 13.02
N VAL A 13 2.16 -9.82 13.60
CA VAL A 13 1.14 -8.95 12.99
C VAL A 13 1.50 -7.47 13.25
N ASN A 14 2.03 -7.14 14.43
CA ASN A 14 2.59 -5.81 14.76
C ASN A 14 4.09 -5.66 14.46
N ASN A 15 4.80 -6.76 14.17
CA ASN A 15 6.25 -6.75 13.97
C ASN A 15 6.74 -7.82 12.95
N PRO A 16 6.27 -7.79 11.69
CA PRO A 16 6.73 -8.72 10.66
C PRO A 16 8.17 -8.42 10.24
N ALA A 17 9.03 -9.44 10.24
CA ALA A 17 10.46 -9.29 9.99
C ALA A 17 10.85 -9.08 8.52
N HIS A 18 10.05 -9.51 7.54
CA HIS A 18 10.49 -9.55 6.14
C HIS A 18 9.33 -9.45 5.14
N TYR A 19 9.30 -8.39 4.33
CA TYR A 19 8.77 -8.45 2.95
C TYR A 19 9.93 -8.19 1.99
N THR A 20 10.97 -9.01 2.11
CA THR A 20 11.99 -9.14 1.07
C THR A 20 11.64 -10.33 0.19
N ALA A 21 11.80 -10.13 -1.11
CA ALA A 21 11.95 -11.15 -2.16
C ALA A 21 10.68 -11.58 -2.92
N GLY A 22 10.48 -10.95 -4.07
CA GLY A 22 9.71 -11.49 -5.19
C GLY A 22 10.05 -10.74 -6.47
N ALA A 23 10.08 -11.42 -7.61
CA ALA A 23 10.27 -10.82 -8.95
C ALA A 23 9.04 -10.02 -9.45
N ILE A 24 8.01 -9.91 -8.60
CA ILE A 24 6.71 -9.29 -8.87
C ILE A 24 6.54 -8.17 -7.86
N GLU A 25 6.23 -6.97 -8.36
CA GLU A 25 5.98 -5.81 -7.51
C GLU A 25 4.70 -6.02 -6.69
N CYS A 26 4.69 -5.57 -5.44
CA CYS A 26 3.54 -5.75 -4.55
C CYS A 26 2.24 -5.16 -5.13
N ILE A 27 2.35 -4.07 -5.90
CA ILE A 27 1.19 -3.46 -6.58
C ILE A 27 0.57 -4.39 -7.63
N ASP A 28 1.37 -5.20 -8.33
CA ASP A 28 0.89 -6.12 -9.36
C ASP A 28 0.15 -7.29 -8.72
N ALA A 29 0.65 -7.81 -7.60
CA ALA A 29 -0.06 -8.80 -6.81
C ALA A 29 -1.40 -8.27 -6.27
N ILE A 30 -1.42 -7.03 -5.77
CA ILE A 30 -2.66 -6.37 -5.31
C ILE A 30 -3.64 -6.20 -6.48
N ARG A 31 -3.17 -5.77 -7.66
CA ARG A 31 -4.01 -5.61 -8.86
C ARG A 31 -4.61 -6.93 -9.30
N ALA A 32 -3.83 -8.02 -9.31
CA ALA A 32 -4.32 -9.34 -9.70
C ALA A 32 -5.33 -9.93 -8.69
N ALA A 33 -5.26 -9.54 -7.43
CA ALA A 33 -6.13 -10.04 -6.36
C ALA A 33 -7.47 -9.30 -6.21
N LEU A 34 -7.60 -8.11 -6.81
CA LEU A 34 -8.77 -7.23 -6.67
C LEU A 34 -9.54 -7.14 -7.98
N THR A 35 -10.85 -6.89 -7.90
CA THR A 35 -11.61 -6.40 -9.06
C THR A 35 -11.09 -5.03 -9.50
N GLU A 36 -11.40 -4.63 -10.74
CA GLU A 36 -11.02 -3.31 -11.25
C GLU A 36 -11.55 -2.17 -10.37
N GLU A 37 -12.80 -2.28 -9.89
CA GLU A 37 -13.41 -1.29 -9.00
C GLU A 37 -12.68 -1.21 -7.65
N GLU A 38 -12.37 -2.35 -7.04
CA GLU A 38 -11.63 -2.42 -5.78
C GLU A 38 -10.21 -1.88 -5.93
N PHE A 39 -9.49 -2.23 -7.00
CA PHE A 39 -8.16 -1.70 -7.28
C PHE A 39 -8.19 -0.18 -7.50
N ARG A 40 -9.19 0.31 -8.22
CA ARG A 40 -9.40 1.75 -8.41
C ARG A 40 -9.73 2.44 -7.08
N GLY A 41 -10.51 1.81 -6.21
CA GLY A 41 -10.77 2.25 -4.84
C GLY A 41 -9.49 2.33 -4.00
N PHE A 42 -8.65 1.29 -4.04
CA PHE A 42 -7.35 1.25 -3.39
C PHE A 42 -6.43 2.38 -3.84
N CYS A 43 -6.35 2.63 -5.15
CA CYS A 43 -5.55 3.73 -5.70
C CYS A 43 -6.10 5.10 -5.24
N LYS A 44 -7.42 5.31 -5.29
CA LYS A 44 -8.06 6.55 -4.80
C LYS A 44 -7.76 6.80 -3.32
N GLY A 45 -7.85 5.77 -2.47
CA GLY A 45 -7.50 5.88 -1.06
C GLY A 45 -6.04 6.28 -0.83
N ASN A 46 -5.12 5.72 -1.62
CA ASN A 46 -3.71 6.10 -1.57
C ASN A 46 -3.47 7.54 -2.02
N ILE A 47 -4.13 7.99 -3.10
CA ILE A 47 -4.07 9.39 -3.55
C ILE A 47 -4.48 10.33 -2.42
N ILE A 48 -5.65 10.10 -1.80
CA ILE A 48 -6.15 10.92 -0.68
C ILE A 48 -5.16 10.92 0.48
N LYS A 49 -4.65 9.74 0.87
CA LYS A 49 -3.65 9.58 1.92
C LYS A 49 -2.42 10.45 1.65
N TYR A 50 -1.87 10.40 0.43
CA TYR A 50 -0.64 11.12 0.11
C TYR A 50 -0.85 12.63 -0.05
N VAL A 51 -1.97 13.05 -0.65
CA VAL A 51 -2.33 14.47 -0.72
C VAL A 51 -2.52 15.06 0.68
N TRP A 52 -3.22 14.36 1.58
CA TRP A 52 -3.33 14.80 2.98
C TRP A 52 -1.93 14.90 3.61
N ARG A 53 -1.09 13.89 3.40
CA ARG A 53 0.21 13.79 4.04
C ARG A 53 1.20 14.85 3.60
N GLU A 54 1.09 15.42 2.39
CA GLU A 54 2.00 16.45 1.83
C GLU A 54 2.45 17.47 2.89
N ARG A 55 1.49 18.13 3.55
CA ARG A 55 1.76 19.18 4.53
C ARG A 55 2.18 18.69 5.92
N LEU A 56 2.04 17.39 6.17
CA LEU A 56 2.41 16.76 7.45
C LEU A 56 3.79 16.09 7.39
N LYS A 57 4.10 15.40 6.29
CA LYS A 57 5.39 14.76 6.00
C LYS A 57 5.56 14.41 4.52
N GLY A 58 6.80 14.46 4.06
CA GLY A 58 7.19 14.03 2.72
C GLY A 58 7.00 15.07 1.62
N GLY A 59 6.23 16.15 1.84
CA GLY A 59 6.12 17.28 0.88
C GLY A 59 5.83 16.79 -0.55
N ASP A 60 6.66 17.24 -1.49
CA ASP A 60 6.58 16.92 -2.92
C ASP A 60 6.63 15.41 -3.21
N GLU A 61 7.39 14.62 -2.43
CA GLU A 61 7.45 13.15 -2.59
C GLU A 61 6.07 12.51 -2.37
N SER A 62 5.25 13.09 -1.47
CA SER A 62 3.88 12.62 -1.31
C SER A 62 3.03 12.96 -2.54
N ILE A 63 3.21 14.14 -3.14
CA ILE A 63 2.50 14.50 -4.38
C ILE A 63 2.92 13.58 -5.53
N GLU A 64 4.21 13.29 -5.70
CA GLU A 64 4.70 12.33 -6.69
C GLU A 64 4.08 10.94 -6.51
N LYS A 65 3.97 10.47 -5.26
CA LYS A 65 3.29 9.21 -4.94
C LYS A 65 1.81 9.24 -5.29
N ALA A 66 1.11 10.34 -4.97
CA ALA A 66 -0.29 10.51 -5.37
C ALA A 66 -0.44 10.48 -6.90
N THR A 67 0.43 11.18 -7.64
CA THR A 67 0.45 11.17 -9.10
C THR A 67 0.72 9.77 -9.64
N TRP A 68 1.64 9.00 -9.06
CA TRP A 68 1.92 7.63 -9.46
C TRP A 68 0.69 6.73 -9.35
N TYR A 69 -0.03 6.77 -8.21
CA TYR A 69 -1.30 6.03 -8.06
C TYR A 69 -2.37 6.51 -9.04
N GLY A 70 -2.40 7.80 -9.39
CA GLY A 70 -3.27 8.33 -10.44
C GLY A 70 -2.98 7.72 -11.81
N LYS A 71 -1.70 7.56 -12.17
CA LYS A 71 -1.29 6.89 -13.42
C LYS A 71 -1.72 5.43 -13.44
N GLN A 72 -1.62 4.72 -12.32
CA GLN A 72 -2.06 3.32 -12.22
C GLN A 72 -3.55 3.13 -12.50
N ILE A 73 -4.38 4.13 -12.21
CA ILE A 73 -5.82 4.13 -12.57
C ILE A 73 -6.00 4.33 -14.07
N ILE A 74 -5.20 5.18 -14.70
CA ILE A 74 -5.31 5.48 -16.14
C ILE A 74 -4.79 4.31 -16.96
N GLU A 75 -3.61 3.80 -16.63
CA GLU A 75 -2.95 2.70 -17.37
C GLU A 75 -3.77 1.41 -17.33
N GLY A 76 -4.44 1.10 -16.20
CA GLY A 76 -5.34 -0.06 -16.10
C GLY A 76 -6.64 0.07 -16.91
N VAL A 77 -7.01 1.28 -17.36
CA VAL A 77 -8.23 1.55 -18.15
C VAL A 77 -8.01 1.31 -19.65
N HIS A 78 -6.76 1.12 -20.09
CA HIS A 78 -6.44 1.01 -21.53
C HIS A 78 -6.48 -0.41 -22.12
N ASP A 79 -6.66 -1.48 -21.33
CA ASP A 79 -6.65 -2.88 -21.80
C ASP A 79 -8.01 -3.58 -21.72
N VAL A 80 -9.11 -2.91 -22.11
CA VAL A 80 -10.42 -3.59 -22.19
C VAL A 80 -11.16 -3.49 -23.53
N CYS A 81 -10.69 -2.71 -24.50
CA CYS A 81 -11.27 -2.73 -25.85
C CYS A 81 -10.25 -2.26 -26.90
N ALA A 82 -9.52 -3.20 -27.50
CA ALA A 82 -9.01 -3.10 -28.87
C ALA A 82 -9.13 -4.47 -29.54
#